data_AF-A0A6J1QUL8-F1
#
_entry.id   AF-A0A6J1QUL8-F1
#
_cell.length_a   1.000
_cell.length_b   1.000
_cell.length_c   1.000
_cell.angle_alpha   90.00
_cell.angle_beta   90.00
_cell.angle_gamma   90.00
#
_symmetry.space_group_name_H-M   'P 1'
#
loop_
_entity.id
_entity.type
_entity.pdbx_description
1 polymer ?
#
loop_
_entity_poly.entity_id
_entity_poly.type
_entity_poly.pdbx_seq_one_letter_code
_entity_poly.pdbx_strand_id
1 'polypeptide(L)'
;IRPERFLKLAAEISEVFPGEDERLYYIPRCVYNGKEVAPKGKLYNQYTNLVKKFRLNDLRGKSAHNVEEKENNDCNDDDTSVANDLAWLSIRLEPWTTVQEKWQATSKYRLAILQKQETNNSRKRKNSDQPPPDKVSDYIKKYRALRSPDGYTLLELDFLQLYPQSDINLTSKWTKFVQKVLEFSPSEIDGLADESPVTILHKFAKLFEPVILNARIGKFKTRPTRAEIAEGLVLHVKVCKYPVQSERPWLVLQQIIYDIYTPWDAQIPAVIQMCKKFALA
;
A
#
# COMPACT_ATOMS: atom_id res chain seq x y z
N ILE A 1 9.54 21.61 5.58
CA ILE A 1 8.43 22.58 5.66
C ILE A 1 9.04 23.94 5.97
N ARG A 2 8.65 25.01 5.25
CA ARG A 2 9.18 26.37 5.49
C ARG A 2 8.53 26.99 6.75
N PRO A 3 9.20 27.93 7.46
CA PRO A 3 8.67 28.55 8.67
C PRO A 3 7.27 29.14 8.53
N GLU A 4 6.97 29.78 7.39
CA GLU A 4 5.69 30.44 7.14
C GLU A 4 4.53 29.42 7.11
N ARG A 5 4.81 28.21 6.65
CA ARG A 5 3.82 27.13 6.65
C ARG A 5 3.54 26.61 8.06
N PHE A 6 4.52 26.63 8.96
CA PHE A 6 4.29 26.25 10.36
C PHE A 6 3.44 27.29 11.10
N LEU A 7 3.65 28.58 10.85
CA LEU A 7 2.79 29.64 11.39
C LEU A 7 1.35 29.47 10.91
N LYS A 8 1.16 29.30 9.59
CA LYS A 8 -0.18 29.09 9.02
C LYS A 8 -0.90 27.88 9.65
N LEU A 9 -0.20 26.76 9.82
CA LEU A 9 -0.78 25.57 10.43
C LEU A 9 -1.09 25.76 11.93
N ALA A 10 -0.27 26.52 12.65
CA ALA A 10 -0.52 26.81 14.05
C ALA A 10 -1.79 27.66 14.22
N ALA A 11 -2.00 28.66 13.35
CA ALA A 11 -3.21 29.47 13.32
C ALA A 11 -4.46 28.64 12.95
N GLU A 12 -4.37 27.77 11.93
CA GLU A 12 -5.45 26.84 11.55
C GLU A 12 -5.83 25.91 12.73
N ILE A 13 -4.86 25.49 13.55
CA ILE A 13 -5.13 24.65 14.74
C ILE A 13 -5.91 25.43 15.80
N SER A 14 -5.53 26.68 16.08
CA SER A 14 -6.24 27.53 17.05
C SER A 14 -7.65 27.92 16.58
N GLU A 15 -7.89 27.98 15.27
CA GLU A 15 -9.23 28.19 14.70
C GLU A 15 -10.14 26.97 14.93
N VAL A 16 -9.63 25.76 14.70
CA VAL A 16 -10.38 24.50 14.93
C VAL A 16 -10.56 24.21 16.42
N PHE A 17 -9.61 24.62 17.26
CA PHE A 17 -9.60 24.38 18.70
C PHE A 17 -9.43 25.71 19.47
N PRO A 18 -10.54 26.43 19.76
CA PRO A 18 -10.50 27.78 20.33
C PRO A 18 -9.81 27.94 21.69
N GLY A 19 -9.53 26.83 22.39
CA GLY A 19 -8.81 26.81 23.67
C GLY A 19 -7.30 26.63 23.55
N GLU A 20 -6.77 26.43 22.35
CA GLU A 20 -5.35 26.19 22.10
C GLU A 20 -4.65 27.45 21.59
N ASP A 21 -3.50 27.79 22.19
CA ASP A 21 -2.68 28.93 21.80
C ASP A 21 -1.70 28.54 20.67
N GLU A 22 -1.72 29.31 19.58
CA GLU A 22 -0.85 29.18 18.41
C GLU A 22 0.64 29.06 18.81
N ARG A 23 1.05 29.83 19.82
CA ARG A 23 2.45 29.88 20.30
C ARG A 23 2.93 28.56 20.88
N LEU A 24 2.02 27.67 21.30
CA LEU A 24 2.37 26.33 21.77
C LEU A 24 2.77 25.40 20.62
N TYR A 25 2.28 25.66 19.41
CA TYR A 25 2.48 24.80 18.25
C TYR A 25 3.72 25.16 17.46
N TYR A 26 3.99 26.45 17.24
CA TYR A 26 5.20 26.89 16.57
C TYR A 26 5.75 28.21 17.12
N ILE A 27 7.01 28.17 17.51
CA ILE A 27 7.82 29.34 17.88
C ILE A 27 8.95 29.43 16.85
N PRO A 28 9.00 30.50 16.03
CA PRO A 28 10.04 30.66 15.02
C PRO A 28 11.41 30.87 15.68
N ARG A 29 12.48 30.76 14.86
CA ARG A 29 13.83 31.10 15.30
C ARG A 29 13.86 32.56 15.75
N CYS A 30 14.42 32.82 16.92
CA CYS A 30 14.62 34.17 17.43
C CYS A 30 16.01 34.31 18.05
N VAL A 31 16.46 35.54 18.23
CA VAL A 31 17.69 35.85 18.97
C VAL A 31 17.30 36.28 20.38
N TYR A 32 17.81 35.58 21.38
CA TYR A 32 17.58 35.90 22.79
C TYR A 32 18.93 36.05 23.49
N ASN A 33 19.18 37.20 24.12
CA ASN A 33 20.45 37.53 24.78
C ASN A 33 21.68 37.30 23.89
N GLY A 34 21.62 37.75 22.63
CA GLY A 34 22.70 37.62 21.66
C GLY A 34 22.95 36.19 21.15
N LYS A 35 22.14 35.20 21.56
CA LYS A 35 22.24 33.81 21.11
C LYS A 35 21.06 33.45 20.24
N GLU A 36 21.34 32.76 19.14
CA GLU A 36 20.29 32.19 18.29
C GLU A 36 19.59 31.02 18.99
N VAL A 37 18.27 31.12 19.13
CA VAL A 37 17.41 30.08 19.66
C VAL A 37 16.72 29.36 18.51
N ALA A 38 16.93 28.05 18.42
CA ALA A 38 16.29 27.23 17.40
C ALA A 38 14.75 27.25 17.53
N PRO A 39 14.01 27.02 16.42
CA PRO A 39 12.56 26.93 16.46
C PRO A 39 12.05 25.86 17.44
N LYS A 40 10.91 26.12 18.08
CA LYS A 40 10.28 25.24 19.07
C LYS A 40 8.77 25.10 18.82
N GLY A 41 8.11 24.28 19.64
CA GLY A 41 6.65 24.09 19.64
C GLY A 41 6.23 22.65 19.32
N LYS A 42 5.02 22.28 19.75
CA LYS A 42 4.45 20.93 19.61
C LYS A 42 4.48 20.44 18.15
N LEU A 43 4.06 21.30 17.21
CA LEU A 43 3.98 20.97 15.78
C LEU A 43 5.37 20.75 15.17
N TYR A 44 6.32 21.64 15.48
CA TYR A 44 7.71 21.51 15.01
C TYR A 44 8.42 20.29 15.60
N ASN A 45 8.23 20.02 16.89
CA ASN A 45 8.78 18.84 17.57
C ASN A 45 8.21 17.56 16.98
N GLN A 46 6.90 17.50 16.74
CA GLN A 46 6.26 16.34 16.13
C GLN A 46 6.80 16.10 14.71
N TYR A 47 6.91 17.15 13.89
CA TYR A 47 7.49 17.07 12.55
C TYR A 47 8.94 16.56 12.59
N THR A 48 9.79 17.14 13.44
CA THR A 48 11.21 16.74 13.51
C THR A 48 11.38 15.31 14.03
N ASN A 49 10.58 14.88 15.01
CA ASN A 49 10.56 13.50 15.49
C ASN A 49 10.09 12.52 14.41
N LEU A 50 9.05 12.87 13.67
CA LEU A 50 8.56 12.08 12.55
C LEU A 50 9.63 11.94 11.45
N VAL A 51 10.30 13.05 11.11
CA VAL A 51 11.41 13.06 10.16
C VAL A 51 12.59 12.23 10.65
N LYS A 52 12.92 12.26 11.94
CA LYS A 52 13.98 11.41 12.54
C LYS A 52 13.61 9.93 12.43
N LYS A 53 12.36 9.55 12.73
CA LYS A 53 11.86 8.18 12.58
C LYS A 53 12.00 7.69 11.12
N PHE A 54 11.65 8.53 10.15
CA PHE A 54 11.83 8.19 8.74
C PHE A 54 13.31 8.05 8.34
N ARG A 55 14.22 8.87 8.88
CA ARG A 55 15.67 8.73 8.63
C ARG A 55 16.26 7.46 9.25
N LEU A 56 15.83 7.10 10.47
CA LEU A 56 16.29 5.88 11.16
C LEU A 56 15.90 4.62 10.39
N ASN A 57 14.76 4.67 9.68
CA ASN A 57 14.23 3.58 8.90
C ASN A 57 14.66 3.62 7.42
N ASP A 58 15.60 4.49 7.04
CA ASP A 58 16.08 4.71 5.66
C ASP A 58 14.98 5.12 4.64
N LEU A 59 13.82 5.57 5.13
CA LEU A 59 12.64 5.98 4.34
C LEU A 59 12.71 7.42 3.84
N ARG A 60 13.79 8.15 4.18
CA ARG A 60 14.03 9.49 3.65
C ARG A 60 15.16 9.37 2.63
N GLY A 61 14.77 9.04 1.40
CA GLY A 61 15.70 8.84 0.28
C GLY A 61 16.80 9.88 0.28
N LYS A 62 18.06 9.41 0.17
CA LYS A 62 19.14 10.24 -0.37
C LYS A 62 18.58 10.85 -1.66
N SER A 63 18.75 12.16 -1.82
CA SER A 63 18.38 12.87 -3.04
C SER A 63 18.77 12.00 -4.23
N ALA A 64 17.78 11.55 -5.01
CA ALA A 64 18.00 10.90 -6.28
C ALA A 64 18.58 11.94 -7.23
N HIS A 65 19.88 12.16 -7.12
CA HIS A 65 20.67 12.78 -8.15
C HIS A 65 21.57 11.68 -8.68
N ASN A 66 21.34 11.32 -9.95
CA ASN A 66 22.09 10.35 -10.74
C ASN A 66 21.88 8.87 -10.39
N VAL A 67 20.63 8.41 -10.49
CA VAL A 67 20.40 7.12 -11.12
C VAL A 67 19.91 7.46 -12.52
N GLU A 68 20.77 7.26 -13.51
CA GLU A 68 20.36 7.21 -14.90
C GLU A 68 19.29 6.13 -14.98
N GLU A 69 18.03 6.56 -15.08
CA GLU A 69 16.95 5.71 -15.56
C GLU A 69 17.40 5.26 -16.96
N LYS A 70 17.84 4.02 -17.08
CA LYS A 70 17.85 3.34 -18.37
C LYS A 70 16.39 3.23 -18.80
N GLU A 71 15.93 4.26 -19.49
CA GLU A 71 14.83 4.14 -20.43
C GLU A 71 15.21 3.03 -21.41
N ASN A 72 14.73 1.81 -21.16
CA ASN A 72 14.50 0.87 -22.24
C ASN A 72 13.28 1.40 -23.02
N ASN A 73 13.49 2.50 -23.74
CA ASN A 73 12.69 2.87 -24.89
C ASN A 73 13.07 1.91 -26.02
N ASP A 74 12.48 0.72 -25.96
CA ASP A 74 12.40 -0.15 -27.11
C ASP A 74 10.92 -0.48 -27.36
N CYS A 75 10.32 0.32 -28.23
CA CYS A 75 9.09 0.02 -28.95
C CYS A 75 8.91 1.03 -30.10
N ASN A 76 9.73 0.90 -31.14
CA ASN A 76 9.34 1.36 -32.47
C ASN A 76 9.02 0.12 -33.29
N ASP A 77 7.73 -0.15 -33.53
CA ASP A 77 7.24 -0.44 -34.89
C ASP A 77 5.71 -0.53 -35.11
N ASP A 78 4.80 -0.36 -34.11
CA ASP A 78 3.36 -0.56 -34.40
C ASP A 78 2.36 0.25 -33.53
N ASP A 79 2.58 1.56 -33.39
CA ASP A 79 1.75 2.44 -32.55
C ASP A 79 0.30 2.59 -33.08
N THR A 80 0.08 2.35 -34.38
CA THR A 80 -1.25 2.44 -35.02
C THR A 80 -2.12 1.21 -34.74
N SER A 81 -1.53 -0.01 -34.76
CA SER A 81 -2.27 -1.25 -34.49
C SER A 81 -2.71 -1.36 -33.03
N VAL A 82 -1.83 -1.00 -32.08
CA VAL A 82 -2.15 -0.99 -30.65
C VAL A 82 -3.28 -0.02 -30.34
N ALA A 83 -3.26 1.18 -30.93
CA ALA A 83 -4.33 2.16 -30.76
C ALA A 83 -5.69 1.64 -31.28
N ASN A 84 -5.68 0.94 -32.42
CA ASN A 84 -6.86 0.30 -32.98
C ASN A 84 -7.40 -0.81 -32.07
N ASP A 85 -6.52 -1.64 -31.49
CA ASP A 85 -6.91 -2.71 -30.57
C ASP A 85 -7.46 -2.18 -29.26
N LEU A 86 -6.88 -1.11 -28.70
CA LEU A 86 -7.41 -0.42 -27.52
C LEU A 86 -8.80 0.17 -27.78
N ALA A 87 -9.01 0.80 -28.94
CA ALA A 87 -10.31 1.32 -29.34
C ALA A 87 -11.34 0.17 -29.50
N TRP A 88 -10.92 -0.93 -30.11
CA TRP A 88 -11.74 -2.12 -30.31
C TRP A 88 -12.21 -2.72 -28.96
N LEU A 89 -11.28 -2.89 -28.01
CA LEU A 89 -11.55 -3.43 -26.66
C LEU A 89 -12.49 -2.54 -25.82
N SER A 90 -12.57 -1.25 -26.12
CA SER A 90 -13.48 -0.34 -25.40
C SER A 90 -14.96 -0.52 -25.80
N ILE A 91 -15.20 -1.10 -26.98
CA ILE A 91 -16.55 -1.20 -27.58
C ILE A 91 -17.02 -2.66 -27.65
N ARG A 92 -16.15 -3.59 -28.05
CA ARG A 92 -16.50 -4.98 -28.41
C ARG A 92 -16.33 -5.92 -27.22
N LEU A 93 -17.16 -6.97 -27.20
CA LEU A 93 -17.22 -7.99 -26.15
C LEU A 93 -16.98 -9.40 -26.70
N GLU A 94 -17.13 -9.59 -28.00
CA GLU A 94 -17.10 -10.89 -28.66
C GLU A 94 -16.39 -10.77 -30.02
N PRO A 95 -15.76 -11.86 -30.52
CA PRO A 95 -15.60 -13.16 -29.87
C PRO A 95 -14.61 -13.12 -28.68
N TRP A 96 -14.88 -13.86 -27.60
CA TRP A 96 -14.03 -13.85 -26.39
C TRP A 96 -12.55 -14.17 -26.65
N THR A 97 -12.27 -15.11 -27.55
CA THR A 97 -10.89 -15.45 -27.95
C THR A 97 -10.15 -14.24 -28.51
N THR A 98 -10.79 -13.46 -29.39
CA THR A 98 -10.23 -12.22 -29.93
C THR A 98 -10.08 -11.13 -28.86
N VAL A 99 -10.98 -11.08 -27.88
CA VAL A 99 -10.83 -10.18 -26.72
C VAL A 99 -9.55 -10.53 -25.97
N GLN A 100 -9.33 -11.81 -25.64
CA GLN A 100 -8.15 -12.26 -24.90
C GLN A 100 -6.84 -11.98 -25.65
N GLU A 101 -6.79 -12.27 -26.96
CA GLU A 101 -5.63 -12.00 -27.82
C GLU A 101 -5.27 -10.51 -27.85
N LYS A 102 -6.25 -9.64 -28.14
CA LYS A 102 -6.05 -8.19 -28.16
C LYS A 102 -5.74 -7.63 -26.77
N TRP A 103 -6.32 -8.24 -25.73
CA TRP A 103 -6.03 -7.87 -24.35
C TRP A 103 -4.55 -8.11 -24.03
N GLN A 104 -4.03 -9.30 -24.30
CA GLN A 104 -2.62 -9.62 -24.11
C GLN A 104 -1.69 -8.70 -24.93
N ALA A 105 -2.01 -8.46 -26.20
CA ALA A 105 -1.23 -7.59 -27.08
C ALA A 105 -1.15 -6.15 -26.55
N THR A 106 -2.23 -5.64 -25.96
CA THR A 106 -2.32 -4.27 -25.44
C THR A 106 -1.92 -4.13 -23.97
N SER A 107 -1.58 -5.22 -23.29
CA SER A 107 -1.35 -5.25 -21.83
C SER A 107 -0.33 -4.23 -21.34
N LYS A 108 0.87 -4.22 -21.94
CA LYS A 108 1.95 -3.26 -21.61
C LYS A 108 1.47 -1.81 -21.63
N TYR A 109 0.68 -1.44 -22.65
CA TYR A 109 0.15 -0.09 -22.81
C TYR A 109 -0.96 0.23 -21.81
N ARG A 110 -1.92 -0.69 -21.63
CA ARG A 110 -3.03 -0.51 -20.67
C ARG A 110 -2.52 -0.34 -19.24
N LEU A 111 -1.57 -1.18 -18.83
CA LEU A 111 -0.96 -1.13 -17.51
C LEU A 111 -0.12 0.12 -17.31
N ALA A 112 0.65 0.55 -18.32
CA ALA A 112 1.41 1.80 -18.24
C ALA A 112 0.50 3.04 -18.09
N ILE A 113 -0.64 3.07 -18.78
CA ILE A 113 -1.62 4.16 -18.64
C ILE A 113 -2.17 4.19 -17.20
N LEU A 114 -2.55 3.04 -16.65
CA LEU A 114 -3.02 2.93 -15.27
C LEU A 114 -1.98 3.43 -14.26
N GLN A 115 -0.73 3.00 -14.39
CA GLN A 115 0.37 3.43 -13.51
C GLN A 115 0.67 4.93 -13.63
N LYS A 116 0.65 5.50 -14.84
CA LYS A 116 0.87 6.94 -15.08
C LYS A 116 -0.26 7.80 -14.50
N GLN A 117 -1.50 7.35 -14.57
CA GLN A 117 -2.63 8.07 -13.97
C GLN A 117 -2.47 8.18 -12.46
N GLU A 118 -2.06 7.11 -11.76
CA GLU A 118 -1.87 7.15 -10.30
C GLU A 118 -0.75 8.10 -9.83
N THR A 119 0.38 8.14 -10.54
CA THR A 119 1.53 8.99 -10.17
C THR A 119 1.22 10.48 -10.33
N ASN A 120 0.51 10.84 -11.41
CA ASN A 120 0.07 12.21 -11.66
C ASN A 120 -1.00 12.67 -10.65
N ASN A 121 -1.89 11.76 -10.27
CA ASN A 121 -2.95 12.02 -9.30
C ASN A 121 -2.39 12.21 -7.87
N SER A 122 -1.32 11.52 -7.51
CA SER A 122 -0.62 11.70 -6.22
C SER A 122 0.10 13.05 -6.11
N ARG A 123 0.58 13.62 -7.23
CA ARG A 123 1.26 14.93 -7.26
C ARG A 123 0.28 16.11 -7.28
N LYS A 124 -0.86 16.00 -7.97
CA LYS A 124 -1.90 17.06 -8.03
C LYS A 124 -2.66 17.30 -6.72
N ARG A 125 -2.63 16.35 -5.79
CA ARG A 125 -3.32 16.39 -4.48
C ARG A 125 -2.92 17.52 -3.53
N LYS A 126 -1.87 18.29 -3.82
CA LYS A 126 -1.42 19.34 -2.90
C LYS A 126 -2.23 20.63 -2.98
N ASN A 127 -2.98 20.93 -4.05
CA ASN A 127 -3.47 22.29 -4.30
C ASN A 127 -4.85 22.47 -4.98
N SER A 128 -5.75 21.48 -5.09
CA SER A 128 -7.09 21.80 -5.65
C SER A 128 -8.27 20.98 -5.14
N ASP A 129 -9.43 21.64 -5.07
CA ASP A 129 -10.79 21.12 -4.79
C ASP A 129 -11.35 20.24 -5.94
N GLN A 130 -10.50 19.69 -6.81
CA GLN A 130 -10.97 18.86 -7.93
C GLN A 130 -11.49 17.49 -7.44
N PRO A 131 -12.48 16.91 -8.14
CA PRO A 131 -13.05 15.61 -7.79
C PRO A 131 -11.97 14.51 -7.82
N PRO A 132 -12.17 13.44 -7.05
CA PRO A 132 -11.17 12.39 -6.86
C PRO A 132 -10.78 11.73 -8.20
N PRO A 133 -9.55 11.17 -8.27
CA PRO A 133 -9.01 10.60 -9.50
C PRO A 133 -9.93 9.54 -10.11
N ASP A 134 -9.80 9.36 -11.44
CA ASP A 134 -10.45 8.27 -12.20
C ASP A 134 -10.37 6.98 -11.37
N LYS A 135 -11.52 6.52 -10.91
CA LYS A 135 -11.60 5.39 -9.99
C LYS A 135 -11.27 4.12 -10.76
N VAL A 136 -10.86 3.05 -10.07
CA VAL A 136 -10.78 1.69 -10.65
C VAL A 136 -12.07 1.35 -11.42
N SER A 137 -13.21 1.86 -10.96
CA SER A 137 -14.50 1.75 -11.65
C SER A 137 -14.50 2.31 -13.07
N ASP A 138 -13.74 3.37 -13.35
CA ASP A 138 -13.72 4.01 -14.67
C ASP A 138 -12.89 3.21 -15.67
N TYR A 139 -11.83 2.54 -15.20
CA TYR A 139 -11.12 1.53 -15.99
C TYR A 139 -12.01 0.33 -16.32
N ILE A 140 -12.74 -0.20 -15.33
CA ILE A 140 -13.72 -1.29 -15.52
C ILE A 140 -14.88 -0.86 -16.44
N LYS A 141 -15.32 0.41 -16.36
CA LYS A 141 -16.35 0.95 -17.28
C LYS A 141 -15.81 1.08 -18.70
N LYS A 142 -14.58 1.56 -18.86
CA LYS A 142 -13.91 1.77 -20.16
C LYS A 142 -13.81 0.47 -20.94
N TYR A 143 -13.43 -0.62 -20.30
CA TYR A 143 -13.35 -1.93 -20.94
C TYR A 143 -14.52 -2.78 -20.53
N ARG A 144 -15.58 -2.77 -21.34
CA ARG A 144 -16.83 -3.50 -21.06
C ARG A 144 -16.61 -4.99 -20.77
N ALA A 145 -15.60 -5.61 -21.38
CA ALA A 145 -15.25 -7.02 -21.16
C ALA A 145 -14.92 -7.34 -19.69
N LEU A 146 -14.43 -6.39 -18.90
CA LEU A 146 -14.17 -6.60 -17.47
C LEU A 146 -15.44 -6.73 -16.62
N ARG A 147 -16.61 -6.43 -17.18
CA ARG A 147 -17.91 -6.57 -16.49
C ARG A 147 -18.65 -7.85 -16.87
N SER A 148 -18.13 -8.63 -17.81
CA SER A 148 -18.70 -9.96 -18.10
C SER A 148 -18.38 -10.93 -16.96
N PRO A 149 -19.12 -12.05 -16.85
CA PRO A 149 -18.81 -13.10 -15.87
C PRO A 149 -17.36 -13.60 -15.98
N ASP A 150 -16.82 -13.66 -17.20
CA ASP A 150 -15.44 -14.08 -17.47
C ASP A 150 -14.44 -12.93 -17.47
N GLY A 151 -14.88 -11.70 -17.18
CA GLY A 151 -14.03 -10.50 -17.21
C GLY A 151 -12.80 -10.58 -16.29
N TYR A 152 -12.89 -11.35 -15.22
CA TYR A 152 -11.77 -11.58 -14.31
C TYR A 152 -10.61 -12.33 -14.98
N THR A 153 -10.87 -13.19 -15.99
CA THR A 153 -9.80 -13.93 -16.68
C THR A 153 -8.86 -12.99 -17.42
N LEU A 154 -9.35 -11.82 -17.84
CA LEU A 154 -8.52 -10.80 -18.48
C LEU A 154 -7.54 -10.16 -17.46
N LEU A 155 -7.95 -10.01 -16.21
CA LEU A 155 -7.06 -9.55 -15.13
C LEU A 155 -6.04 -10.62 -14.76
N GLU A 156 -6.45 -11.88 -14.79
CA GLU A 156 -5.56 -13.03 -14.60
C GLU A 156 -4.50 -13.12 -15.70
N LEU A 157 -4.88 -12.89 -16.97
CA LEU A 157 -3.93 -12.79 -18.08
C LEU A 157 -2.90 -11.67 -17.86
N ASP A 158 -3.35 -10.48 -17.47
CA ASP A 158 -2.43 -9.38 -17.16
C ASP A 158 -1.51 -9.75 -15.97
N PHE A 159 -2.03 -10.43 -14.95
CA PHE A 159 -1.25 -10.88 -13.80
C PHE A 159 -0.17 -11.90 -14.20
N LEU A 160 -0.53 -12.92 -14.98
CA LEU A 160 0.40 -13.96 -15.45
C LEU A 160 1.49 -13.37 -16.36
N GLN A 161 1.14 -12.35 -17.16
CA GLN A 161 2.12 -11.66 -17.99
C GLN A 161 3.10 -10.81 -17.16
N LEU A 162 2.65 -10.22 -16.05
CA LEU A 162 3.50 -9.49 -15.11
C LEU A 162 4.34 -10.42 -14.22
N TYR A 163 3.78 -11.57 -13.83
CA TYR A 163 4.39 -12.51 -12.89
C TYR A 163 4.33 -13.96 -13.41
N PRO A 164 5.11 -14.31 -14.45
CA PRO A 164 5.02 -15.62 -15.10
C PRO A 164 5.39 -16.80 -14.18
N GLN A 165 6.12 -16.54 -13.10
CA GLN A 165 6.60 -17.55 -12.16
C GLN A 165 5.73 -17.67 -10.91
N SER A 166 4.61 -16.95 -10.83
CA SER A 166 3.76 -16.91 -9.62
C SER A 166 3.29 -18.29 -9.14
N ASP A 167 2.87 -19.17 -10.06
CA ASP A 167 2.42 -20.53 -9.73
C ASP A 167 3.56 -21.45 -9.26
N ILE A 168 4.71 -21.38 -9.96
CA ILE A 168 5.90 -22.18 -9.64
C ILE A 168 6.48 -21.74 -8.29
N ASN A 169 6.42 -20.44 -8.01
CA ASN A 169 6.90 -19.86 -6.76
C ASN A 169 6.14 -20.41 -5.55
N LEU A 170 4.81 -20.59 -5.64
CA LEU A 170 4.04 -21.20 -4.56
C LEU A 170 4.53 -22.62 -4.27
N THR A 171 4.55 -23.48 -5.29
CA THR A 171 4.94 -24.89 -5.11
C THR A 171 6.39 -25.06 -4.64
N SER A 172 7.33 -24.32 -5.23
CA SER A 172 8.77 -24.44 -4.93
C SER A 172 9.14 -23.91 -3.53
N LYS A 173 8.44 -22.90 -3.03
CA LYS A 173 8.75 -22.25 -1.75
C LYS A 173 7.88 -22.71 -0.60
N TRP A 174 6.76 -23.38 -0.88
CA TRP A 174 5.80 -23.83 0.13
C TRP A 174 6.46 -24.62 1.26
N THR A 175 7.29 -25.61 0.93
CA THR A 175 7.96 -26.46 1.94
C THR A 175 8.83 -25.65 2.90
N LYS A 176 9.63 -24.70 2.38
CA LYS A 176 10.47 -23.85 3.25
C LYS A 176 9.63 -22.86 4.06
N PHE A 177 8.55 -22.34 3.47
CA PHE A 177 7.59 -21.51 4.19
C PHE A 177 6.97 -22.25 5.38
N VAL A 178 6.48 -23.47 5.17
CA VAL A 178 5.93 -24.35 6.22
C VAL A 178 6.95 -24.54 7.35
N GLN A 179 8.20 -24.86 7.02
CA GLN A 179 9.27 -25.04 8.02
C GLN A 179 9.45 -23.78 8.88
N LYS A 180 9.46 -22.58 8.27
CA LYS A 180 9.57 -21.32 9.00
C LYS A 180 8.36 -21.02 9.87
N VAL A 181 7.14 -21.32 9.39
CA VAL A 181 5.94 -21.16 10.21
C VAL A 181 6.02 -22.05 11.46
N LEU A 182 6.45 -23.30 11.31
CA LEU A 182 6.59 -24.22 12.44
C LEU A 182 7.70 -23.81 13.41
N GLU A 183 8.82 -23.28 12.92
CA GLU A 183 9.92 -22.74 13.75
C GLU A 183 9.47 -21.59 14.67
N PHE A 184 8.60 -20.70 14.16
CA PHE A 184 8.15 -19.51 14.89
C PHE A 184 6.81 -19.68 15.61
N SER A 185 6.08 -20.77 15.37
CA SER A 185 4.82 -21.05 16.05
C SER A 185 5.11 -21.55 17.47
N PRO A 186 4.43 -21.03 18.50
CA PRO A 186 4.54 -21.57 19.85
C PRO A 186 4.11 -23.04 19.89
N SER A 187 4.84 -23.86 20.64
CA SER A 187 4.70 -25.32 20.74
C SER A 187 3.38 -25.78 21.36
N GLU A 188 2.62 -24.88 21.98
CA GLU A 188 1.45 -25.17 22.82
C GLU A 188 0.11 -25.06 22.08
N ILE A 189 0.08 -25.13 20.75
CA ILE A 189 -1.20 -25.29 20.04
C ILE A 189 -1.58 -26.78 20.09
N ASP A 190 -2.17 -27.14 21.22
CA ASP A 190 -2.73 -28.45 21.55
C ASP A 190 -3.58 -29.04 20.41
N GLY A 191 -3.30 -30.30 20.07
CA GLY A 191 -4.31 -31.26 19.65
C GLY A 191 -4.41 -31.63 18.16
N LEU A 192 -3.89 -30.83 17.23
CA LEU A 192 -3.84 -31.22 15.81
C LEU A 192 -2.39 -31.39 15.36
N ALA A 193 -1.92 -32.63 15.38
CA ALA A 193 -0.71 -33.10 14.70
C ALA A 193 -0.86 -33.12 13.16
N ASP A 194 -1.79 -32.32 12.62
CA ASP A 194 -2.09 -32.25 11.20
C ASP A 194 -1.31 -31.08 10.58
N GLU A 195 -0.34 -31.42 9.73
CA GLU A 195 0.43 -30.47 8.92
C GLU A 195 -0.32 -30.05 7.64
N SER A 196 -1.65 -30.17 7.62
CA SER A 196 -2.45 -29.71 6.50
C SER A 196 -2.23 -28.22 6.20
N PRO A 197 -2.32 -27.79 4.92
CA PRO A 197 -2.09 -26.40 4.53
C PRO A 197 -2.95 -25.40 5.30
N VAL A 198 -4.18 -25.79 5.66
CA VAL A 198 -5.10 -24.97 6.45
C VAL A 198 -4.54 -24.72 7.85
N THR A 199 -4.02 -25.74 8.52
CA THR A 199 -3.42 -25.62 9.85
C THR A 199 -2.16 -24.77 9.81
N ILE A 200 -1.33 -24.91 8.77
CA ILE A 200 -0.13 -24.08 8.58
C ILE A 200 -0.51 -22.61 8.38
N LEU A 201 -1.48 -22.31 7.51
CA LEU A 201 -1.94 -20.94 7.29
C LEU A 201 -2.55 -20.33 8.56
N HIS A 202 -3.24 -21.13 9.37
CA HIS A 202 -3.77 -20.69 10.66
C HIS A 202 -2.64 -20.37 11.65
N LYS A 203 -1.63 -21.23 11.78
CA LYS A 203 -0.43 -20.97 12.60
C LYS A 203 0.30 -19.71 12.13
N PHE A 204 0.45 -19.53 10.82
CA PHE A 204 1.06 -18.34 10.23
C PHE A 204 0.31 -17.06 10.59
N ALA A 205 -1.02 -17.05 10.49
CA ALA A 205 -1.84 -15.89 10.84
C ALA A 205 -1.64 -15.46 12.30
N LYS A 206 -1.49 -16.44 13.23
CA LYS A 206 -1.23 -16.17 14.65
C LYS A 206 0.08 -15.43 14.93
N LEU A 207 1.08 -15.54 14.04
CA LEU A 207 2.36 -14.80 14.17
C LEU A 207 2.16 -13.28 14.11
N PHE A 208 1.02 -12.82 13.59
CA PHE A 208 0.69 -11.41 13.43
C PHE A 208 -0.42 -10.94 14.38
N GLU A 209 -0.91 -11.79 15.27
CA GLU A 209 -1.90 -11.39 16.26
C GLU A 209 -1.34 -10.24 17.12
N PRO A 210 -2.14 -9.18 17.35
CA PRO A 210 -1.70 -8.09 18.20
C PRO A 210 -1.49 -8.65 19.61
N VAL A 211 -0.27 -8.49 20.14
CA VAL A 211 -0.01 -8.75 21.55
C VAL A 211 -0.88 -7.78 22.34
N ILE A 212 -1.95 -8.30 22.95
CA ILE A 212 -2.75 -7.52 23.87
C ILE A 212 -1.87 -7.30 25.09
N LEU A 213 -1.17 -6.16 25.11
CA LEU A 213 -0.61 -5.68 26.35
C LEU A 213 -1.81 -5.43 27.25
N ASN A 214 -2.00 -6.30 28.24
CA ASN A 214 -2.92 -6.10 29.35
C ASN A 214 -2.44 -4.92 30.20
N ALA A 215 -2.27 -3.75 29.60
CA ALA A 215 -2.20 -2.51 30.34
C ALA A 215 -3.58 -2.34 30.96
N ARG A 216 -3.65 -2.34 32.29
CA ARG A 216 -4.84 -1.94 33.05
C ARG A 216 -5.13 -0.47 32.73
N ILE A 217 -5.70 -0.20 31.56
CA ILE A 217 -6.25 1.09 31.20
C ILE A 217 -7.62 1.11 31.86
N GLY A 218 -7.69 1.79 33.00
CA GLY A 218 -8.90 1.84 33.82
C GLY A 218 -10.14 2.23 33.02
N LYS A 219 -11.26 1.54 33.30
CA LYS A 219 -12.67 1.89 33.02
C LYS A 219 -13.08 2.31 31.60
N PHE A 220 -12.21 2.35 30.60
CA PHE A 220 -12.61 2.62 29.23
C PHE A 220 -13.04 1.32 28.55
N LYS A 221 -14.33 1.25 28.16
CA LYS A 221 -14.86 0.18 27.30
C LYS A 221 -14.11 0.19 25.98
N THR A 222 -13.28 -0.83 25.74
CA THR A 222 -12.52 -1.04 24.49
C THR A 222 -13.32 -1.76 23.40
N ARG A 223 -14.64 -1.92 23.58
CA ARG A 223 -15.51 -2.54 22.56
C ARG A 223 -16.22 -1.44 21.76
N PRO A 224 -15.94 -1.29 20.46
CA PRO A 224 -16.69 -0.39 19.61
C PRO A 224 -18.16 -0.82 19.57
N THR A 225 -19.02 0.17 19.54
CA THR A 225 -20.47 0.03 19.44
C THR A 225 -20.87 -0.56 18.09
N ARG A 226 -22.08 -1.11 18.00
CA ARG A 226 -22.60 -1.70 16.76
C ARG A 226 -22.68 -0.66 15.61
N ALA A 227 -22.88 0.62 15.95
CA ALA A 227 -22.84 1.73 15.00
C ALA A 227 -21.42 2.00 14.51
N GLU A 228 -20.42 2.06 15.40
CA GLU A 228 -19.01 2.23 15.03
C GLU A 228 -18.48 1.04 14.19
N ILE A 229 -18.95 -0.18 14.46
CA ILE A 229 -18.63 -1.36 13.65
C ILE A 229 -19.25 -1.24 12.24
N ALA A 230 -20.50 -0.79 12.14
CA ALA A 230 -21.17 -0.59 10.85
C ALA A 230 -20.53 0.55 10.04
N GLU A 231 -20.21 1.67 10.67
CA GLU A 231 -19.49 2.78 10.05
C GLU A 231 -18.07 2.39 9.65
N GLY A 232 -17.38 1.62 10.51
CA GLY A 232 -16.08 1.04 10.21
C GLY A 232 -16.12 0.14 8.97
N LEU A 233 -17.13 -0.73 8.85
CA LEU A 233 -17.34 -1.57 7.67
C LEU A 233 -17.55 -0.72 6.40
N VAL A 234 -18.37 0.32 6.47
CA VAL A 234 -18.61 1.23 5.34
C VAL A 234 -17.36 2.01 4.94
N LEU A 235 -16.56 2.46 5.91
CA LEU A 235 -15.24 3.08 5.68
C LEU A 235 -14.27 2.10 5.02
N HIS A 236 -14.25 0.84 5.47
CA HIS A 236 -13.39 -0.22 4.94
C HIS A 236 -13.76 -0.64 3.52
N VAL A 237 -15.05 -0.58 3.15
CA VAL A 237 -15.50 -0.82 1.77
C VAL A 237 -15.17 0.36 0.86
N LYS A 238 -15.20 1.60 1.38
CA LYS A 238 -14.86 2.81 0.61
C LYS A 238 -13.35 2.97 0.39
N VAL A 239 -12.54 2.34 1.22
CA VAL A 239 -11.08 2.35 1.14
C VAL A 239 -10.66 0.90 0.99
N CYS A 240 -10.48 0.39 -0.23
CA CYS A 240 -10.03 -0.99 -0.53
C CYS A 240 -8.63 -1.28 0.06
N LYS A 241 -8.55 -1.34 1.38
CA LYS A 241 -7.39 -1.72 2.16
C LYS A 241 -7.74 -3.02 2.85
N TYR A 242 -6.80 -3.94 2.89
CA TYR A 242 -6.95 -5.11 3.72
C TYR A 242 -7.18 -4.68 5.18
N PRO A 243 -8.01 -5.40 5.95
CA PRO A 243 -8.02 -5.26 7.40
C PRO A 243 -6.59 -5.39 7.93
N VAL A 244 -6.24 -4.67 9.00
CA VAL A 244 -4.88 -4.69 9.56
C VAL A 244 -4.42 -6.12 9.90
N GLN A 245 -5.37 -6.98 10.28
CA GLN A 245 -5.18 -8.39 10.57
C GLN A 245 -4.77 -9.22 9.35
N SER A 246 -5.19 -8.81 8.15
CA SER A 246 -4.91 -9.50 6.88
C SER A 246 -3.81 -8.82 6.08
N GLU A 247 -3.60 -7.51 6.24
CA GLU A 247 -2.59 -6.73 5.53
C GLU A 247 -1.18 -7.27 5.78
N ARG A 248 -0.83 -7.54 7.04
CA ARG A 248 0.52 -8.00 7.40
C ARG A 248 0.80 -9.42 6.94
N PRO A 249 -0.06 -10.43 7.21
CA PRO A 249 0.15 -11.77 6.66
C PRO A 249 0.21 -11.75 5.13
N TRP A 250 -0.65 -10.97 4.47
CA TRP A 250 -0.68 -10.86 3.02
C TRP A 250 0.63 -10.31 2.45
N LEU A 251 1.14 -9.20 3.00
CA LEU A 251 2.41 -8.61 2.54
C LEU A 251 3.58 -9.59 2.68
N VAL A 252 3.60 -10.40 3.74
CA VAL A 252 4.64 -11.44 3.91
C VAL A 252 4.47 -12.55 2.87
N LEU A 253 3.26 -13.06 2.63
CA LEU A 253 3.03 -14.08 1.59
C LEU A 253 3.39 -13.57 0.20
N GLN A 254 2.96 -12.35 -0.14
CA GLN A 254 3.24 -11.68 -1.40
C GLN A 254 4.75 -11.60 -1.67
N GLN A 255 5.54 -11.20 -0.67
CA GLN A 255 6.99 -11.01 -0.84
C GLN A 255 7.80 -12.31 -0.73
N ILE A 256 7.43 -13.22 0.18
CA ILE A 256 8.21 -14.42 0.46
C ILE A 256 7.87 -15.56 -0.48
N ILE A 257 6.58 -15.77 -0.73
CA ILE A 257 6.14 -16.83 -1.63
C ILE A 257 6.21 -16.32 -3.06
N TYR A 258 5.49 -15.24 -3.38
CA TYR A 258 5.31 -14.86 -4.77
C TYR A 258 6.43 -13.99 -5.37
N ASP A 259 7.37 -13.48 -4.55
CA ASP A 259 8.36 -12.45 -4.93
C ASP A 259 7.73 -11.20 -5.58
N ILE A 260 6.52 -10.87 -5.18
CA ILE A 260 5.81 -9.71 -5.72
C ILE A 260 6.09 -8.50 -4.83
N TYR A 261 6.73 -7.50 -5.42
CA TYR A 261 7.01 -6.22 -4.79
C TYR A 261 6.30 -5.13 -5.57
N THR A 262 5.50 -4.33 -4.87
CA THR A 262 4.81 -3.20 -5.49
C THR A 262 5.26 -1.87 -4.88
N PRO A 263 5.30 -0.77 -5.65
CA PRO A 263 5.59 0.56 -5.11
C PRO A 263 4.59 1.02 -4.02
N TRP A 264 3.44 0.35 -3.93
CA TRP A 264 2.36 0.66 -3.00
C TRP A 264 2.41 -0.19 -1.73
N ASP A 265 3.36 -1.13 -1.62
CA ASP A 265 3.50 -1.99 -0.45
C ASP A 265 3.75 -1.14 0.82
N ALA A 266 2.93 -1.38 1.84
CA ALA A 266 3.04 -0.65 3.10
C ALA A 266 4.38 -0.98 3.80
N GLN A 267 5.13 0.05 4.16
CA GLN A 267 6.39 -0.08 4.87
C GLN A 267 6.15 -0.30 6.37
N ILE A 268 5.78 -1.53 6.74
CA ILE A 268 5.47 -1.91 8.12
C ILE A 268 6.71 -2.57 8.75
N PRO A 269 7.35 -1.98 9.78
CA PRO A 269 8.60 -2.51 10.35
C PRO A 269 8.51 -3.98 10.82
N ALA A 270 7.38 -4.37 11.40
CA ALA A 270 7.13 -5.75 11.82
C ALA A 270 7.09 -6.72 10.64
N VAL A 271 6.48 -6.32 9.51
CA VAL A 271 6.46 -7.10 8.27
C VAL A 271 7.86 -7.22 7.71
N ILE A 272 8.63 -6.12 7.63
CA ILE A 272 10.01 -6.14 7.14
C ILE A 272 10.88 -7.08 7.97
N GLN A 273 10.73 -7.06 9.31
CA GLN A 273 11.45 -7.97 10.19
C GLN A 273 11.03 -9.43 9.99
N MET A 274 9.73 -9.69 9.79
CA MET A 274 9.22 -11.02 9.49
C MET A 274 9.71 -11.53 8.14
N CYS A 275 9.69 -10.70 7.08
CA CYS A 275 10.24 -11.06 5.78
C CYS A 275 11.73 -11.43 5.90
N LYS A 276 12.52 -10.74 6.72
CA LYS A 276 13.92 -11.12 6.99
C LYS A 276 14.05 -12.47 7.67
N LYS A 277 13.15 -12.81 8.61
CA LYS A 277 13.13 -14.12 9.28
C LYS A 277 12.70 -15.25 8.36
N PHE A 278 11.76 -14.95 7.46
CA PHE A 278 11.22 -15.85 6.45
C PHE A 278 12.02 -15.86 5.16
N ALA A 279 13.08 -15.06 5.05
CA ALA A 279 13.93 -15.01 3.86
C ALA A 279 14.43 -16.42 3.57
N LEU A 280 13.96 -16.97 2.46
CA LEU A 280 14.26 -18.32 2.03
C LEU A 280 15.64 -18.26 1.35
N ALA A 281 16.69 -18.55 2.11
CA ALA A 281 18.00 -18.84 1.53
C ALA A 281 17.92 -20.05 0.58
#